data_AF-A0A3N5ZIA0-F1
#
_entry.id   AF-A0A3N5ZIA0-F1
#
_cell.length_a   1.000
_cell.length_b   1.000
_cell.length_c   1.000
_cell.angle_alpha   90.00
_cell.angle_beta   90.00
_cell.angle_gamma   90.00
#
_symmetry.space_group_name_H-M   'P 1'
#
loop_
_entity.id
_entity.type
_entity.pdbx_description
1 polymer ?
#
loop_
_entity_poly.entity_id
_entity_poly.type
_entity_poly.pdbx_seq_one_letter_code
_entity_poly.pdbx_strand_id
1 'polypeptide(L)' 'MEIRFISSLTPDDENRIASAVLVAVGRLLEDLPIAYMLKIETVSGAVLHHTHAPVELRRVSPDAEASSDQGIGIGA' A
#
# COMPACT_ATOMS: atom_id res chain seq x y z
N MET A 1 -12.41 -4.06 2.91
CA MET A 1 -12.53 -5.45 2.45
C MET A 1 -11.87 -6.34 3.49
N GLU A 2 -12.46 -7.49 3.83
CA GLU A 2 -11.90 -8.43 4.82
C GLU A 2 -11.67 -9.79 4.14
N ILE A 3 -10.43 -10.29 4.15
CA ILE A 3 -10.05 -11.60 3.63
C ILE A 3 -9.51 -12.42 4.79
N ARG A 4 -10.07 -13.60 5.02
CA ARG A 4 -9.68 -14.50 6.12
C ARG A 4 -9.14 -15.81 5.56
N PHE A 5 -7.93 -16.18 6.00
CA PHE A 5 -7.36 -17.50 5.76
C PHE A 5 -7.68 -18.39 6.96
N ILE A 6 -8.22 -19.59 6.69
CA ILE A 6 -8.49 -20.59 7.73
C ILE A 6 -7.43 -21.68 7.55
N SER A 7 -6.58 -21.84 8.56
CA SER A 7 -5.57 -22.89 8.60
C SER A 7 -6.13 -24.14 9.27
N SER A 8 -5.70 -25.31 8.77
CA SER A 8 -5.97 -26.62 9.40
C SER A 8 -4.71 -27.19 10.07
N LEU A 9 -3.65 -26.39 10.19
CA LEU A 9 -2.37 -26.81 10.71
C LEU A 9 -2.39 -26.92 12.24
N THR A 10 -1.38 -27.60 12.77
CA THR A 10 -1.12 -27.57 14.21
C THR A 10 -0.70 -26.16 14.64
N PRO A 11 -0.93 -25.76 15.91
CA PRO A 11 -0.50 -24.44 16.39
C PRO A 11 1.00 -24.17 16.20
N ASP A 12 1.84 -25.19 16.36
CA ASP A 12 3.28 -25.08 16.18
C ASP A 12 3.66 -24.83 14.71
N ASP A 13 3.01 -25.52 13.78
CA ASP A 13 3.23 -25.34 12.35
C ASP A 13 2.73 -23.96 11.89
N GLU A 14 1.57 -23.51 12.36
CA GLU A 14 1.05 -22.17 12.08
C GLU A 14 2.07 -21.09 12.46
N ASN A 15 2.62 -21.17 13.68
CA ASN A 15 3.61 -20.21 14.16
C ASN A 15 4.85 -20.17 13.27
N ARG A 16 5.31 -21.34 12.79
CA ARG A 16 6.48 -21.45 11.93
C ARG A 16 6.25 -20.83 10.55
N ILE A 17 5.03 -20.94 10.00
CA ILE A 17 4.74 -20.45 8.65
C ILE A 17 4.12 -19.05 8.61
N ALA A 18 3.58 -18.54 9.72
CA ALA A 18 2.80 -17.30 9.75
C ALA A 18 3.55 -16.11 9.14
N SER A 19 4.85 -15.98 9.42
CA SER A 19 5.69 -14.93 8.83
C SER A 19 5.84 -15.10 7.31
N ALA A 20 6.06 -16.33 6.83
CA ALA A 20 6.19 -16.61 5.40
C ALA A 20 4.87 -16.34 4.65
N VAL A 21 3.73 -16.69 5.26
CA VAL A 21 2.40 -16.40 4.71
C VAL A 21 2.19 -14.89 4.62
N LEU A 22 2.52 -14.13 5.66
CA LEU A 22 2.38 -12.66 5.64
C LEU A 22 3.16 -12.03 4.48
N VAL A 23 4.40 -12.48 4.26
CA VAL A 23 5.24 -11.98 3.16
C VAL A 23 4.68 -12.37 1.80
N ALA A 24 4.24 -13.62 1.64
CA ALA A 24 3.68 -14.09 0.37
C ALA A 24 2.41 -13.33 -0.02
N VAL A 25 1.49 -13.14 0.93
CA VAL A 25 0.27 -12.35 0.70
C VAL A 25 0.59 -10.88 0.49
N GLY A 26 1.55 -10.32 1.24
CA GLY A 26 2.02 -8.95 1.05
C GLY A 26 2.48 -8.69 -0.38
N ARG A 27 3.31 -9.59 -0.93
CA ARG A 27 3.78 -9.51 -2.33
C ARG A 27 2.66 -9.65 -3.36
N LEU A 28 1.68 -10.52 -3.09
CA LEU A 28 0.52 -10.68 -3.99
C LEU A 28 -0.31 -9.38 -4.09
N LEU A 29 -0.38 -8.61 -3.00
CA LEU A 29 -1.16 -7.37 -2.94
C LEU A 29 -0.36 -6.12 -3.34
N GLU A 30 0.96 -6.20 -3.41
CA GLU A 30 1.86 -5.07 -3.68
C GLU A 30 1.60 -4.43 -5.05
N ASP A 31 1.21 -5.22 -6.04
CA ASP A 31 0.89 -4.73 -7.40
C ASP A 31 -0.49 -4.05 -7.49
N LEU A 32 -1.31 -4.12 -6.45
CA LEU A 32 -2.64 -3.53 -6.44
C LEU A 32 -2.57 -2.07 -5.94
N PRO A 33 -3.18 -1.10 -6.65
CA PRO A 33 -3.17 0.31 -6.25
C PRO A 33 -4.20 0.57 -5.14
N ILE A 34 -4.15 -0.21 -4.06
CA ILE A 34 -5.07 -0.13 -2.92
C ILE A 34 -4.28 -0.03 -1.61
N ALA A 35 -4.82 0.70 -0.65
CA ALA A 35 -4.35 0.63 0.73
C ALA A 35 -4.90 -0.63 1.40
N TYR A 36 -4.05 -1.32 2.17
CA TYR A 36 -4.45 -2.53 2.87
C TYR A 36 -3.67 -2.74 4.17
N MET A 37 -4.30 -3.48 5.08
CA MET A 37 -3.68 -4.00 6.29
C MET A 37 -3.88 -5.51 6.30
N LEU A 38 -2.78 -6.25 6.41
CA LEU A 38 -2.75 -7.67 6.66
C LEU A 38 -2.55 -7.92 8.14
N LYS A 39 -3.37 -8.81 8.70
CA LYS A 39 -3.26 -9.29 10.08
C LYS A 39 -3.34 -10.81 10.08
N ILE A 40 -2.37 -11.46 10.71
CA ILE A 40 -2.39 -12.90 10.98
C ILE A 40 -2.44 -13.08 12.49
N GLU A 41 -3.49 -13.77 12.95
CA GLU A 41 -3.65 -14.22 14.33
C GLU A 41 -3.43 -15.73 14.35
N THR A 42 -2.34 -16.17 14.98
CA THR A 42 -2.07 -17.60 15.18
C THR A 42 -2.84 -18.11 16.39
N VAL A 43 -3.13 -19.42 16.43
CA VAL A 43 -3.78 -20.05 17.59
C VAL A 43 -2.98 -19.90 18.89
N SER A 44 -1.66 -19.75 18.79
CA SER A 44 -0.79 -19.52 19.95
C SER A 44 -0.86 -18.10 20.52
N GLY A 45 -1.61 -17.20 19.88
CA GLY A 45 -1.76 -15.80 20.29
C GLY A 45 -0.72 -14.84 19.70
N ALA A 46 0.20 -15.32 18.85
CA ALA A 46 1.07 -14.42 18.11
C ALA A 46 0.26 -13.68 17.03
N VAL A 47 0.44 -12.36 16.98
CA VAL A 47 -0.23 -11.48 16.03
C VAL A 47 0.81 -10.78 15.17
N LEU A 48 0.73 -10.98 13.86
CA LEU A 48 1.60 -10.34 12.88
C LEU A 48 0.80 -9.34 12.05
N HIS A 49 1.37 -8.15 11.85
CA HIS A 49 0.74 -7.08 11.10
C HIS A 49 1.66 -6.60 9.98
N HIS A 50 1.07 -6.30 8.82
CA HIS A 50 1.72 -5.61 7.72
C HIS A 50 0.75 -4.59 7.14
N THR A 51 1.22 -3.36 6.93
CA THR A 51 0.41 -2.29 6.37
C THR A 51 1.09 -1.77 5.12
N HIS A 52 0.29 -1.58 4.07
CA HIS A 52 0.72 -0.95 2.84
C HIS A 52 -0.21 0.21 2.51
N ALA A 53 0.39 1.35 2.23
CA ALA A 53 -0.29 2.52 1.69
C ALA A 53 0.37 2.83 0.34
N PRO A 54 -0.39 2.90 -0.77
CA PRO A 54 0.14 3.35 -2.04
C PRO A 54 0.74 4.74 -1.85
N VAL A 55 1.98 4.93 -2.29
CA VAL A 55 2.51 6.28 -2.45
C VAL A 55 1.64 6.93 -3.52
N GLU A 56 0.82 7.92 -3.12
CA GLU A 56 0.05 8.69 -4.09
C GLU A 56 1.01 9.20 -5.18
N LEU A 57 0.75 8.81 -6.43
CA LEU A 57 1.34 9.49 -7.57
C LEU A 57 0.98 10.96 -7.42
N ARG A 58 1.96 11.77 -7.02
CA ARG A 58 1.89 13.23 -6.92
C ARG A 58 1.08 13.73 -8.13
N ARG A 59 -0.15 14.22 -7.89
CA ARG A 59 -0.87 14.98 -8.91
C ARG A 59 0.04 16.15 -9.28
N VAL A 60 0.62 16.10 -10.47
CA VAL A 60 1.21 17.29 -11.08
C VAL A 60 0.03 18.18 -11.42
N SER A 61 -0.18 19.25 -10.63
CA SER A 61 -1.14 20.29 -10.99
C SER A 61 -0.70 20.92 -12.32
N PRO A 62 -1.59 21.06 -13.33
CA PRO A 62 -1.23 21.62 -14.63
C PRO A 62 -1.06 23.15 -14.67
N ASP A 63 -1.09 23.87 -13.54
CA ASP A 63 -1.15 25.35 -13.55
C ASP A 63 0.22 26.04 -13.37
N ALA A 64 1.20 25.67 -14.19
CA ALA A 64 2.49 26.37 -14.26
C ALA A 64 2.77 27.05 -15.63
N GLU A 65 1.79 27.17 -16.52
CA GLU A 65 1.94 27.85 -17.82
C GLU A 65 0.92 28.98 -18.03
N ALA A 66 0.82 29.89 -17.05
CA ALA A 66 0.21 31.20 -17.29
C ALA A 66 1.01 32.28 -16.56
N SER A 67 2.19 32.60 -17.08
CA SER A 67 2.87 33.87 -16.77
C SER A 67 3.10 34.62 -18.08
N SER A 68 2.07 35.39 -18.40
CA SER A 68 2.15 36.77 -18.84
C SER A 68 3.04 37.06 -20.06
N ASP A 69 2.37 37.02 -21.21
CA ASP A 69 2.53 38.01 -22.27
C ASP A 69 2.67 39.42 -21.67
N GLN A 70 3.89 39.95 -21.66
CA GLN A 70 4.15 41.36 -21.45
C GLN A 70 4.81 41.91 -22.71
N GLY A 71 3.95 42.14 -23.70
CA GLY A 71 4.27 42.84 -24.93
C GLY A 71 4.86 44.22 -24.65
N ILE A 72 6.04 44.42 -25.19
CA ILE A 72 6.79 45.67 -25.28
C ILE A 72 6.02 46.63 -26.19
N GLY A 73 5.70 47.84 -25.69
CA GLY A 73 5.06 48.90 -26.47
C GLY A 73 5.62 50.27 -26.11
N ILE A 74 6.53 50.76 -26.95
CA ILE A 74 7.20 52.06 -26.88
C ILE A 74 6.40 53.09 -27.69
N GLY A 75 6.35 54.35 -27.22
CA GLY A 75 6.10 55.53 -28.05
C GLY A 75 5.00 56.45 -27.50
N ALA A 76 5.10 57.77 -27.57
CA ALA A 76 6.13 58.71 -28.01
C ALA A 76 5.80 60.07 -27.39
#